data_AF-A0AAV7YZG8-F1
#
_entry.id   AF-A0AAV7YZG8-F1
#
_cell.length_a   1.000
_cell.length_b   1.000
_cell.length_c   1.000
_cell.angle_alpha   90.00
_cell.angle_beta   90.00
_cell.angle_gamma   90.00
#
_symmetry.space_group_name_H-M   'P 1'
#
loop_
_entity.id
_entity.type
_entity.pdbx_description
1 polymer ?
#
loop_
_entity_poly.entity_id
_entity_poly.type
_entity_poly.pdbx_seq_one_letter_code
_entity_poly.pdbx_strand_id
1 'polypeptide(L)'
;MKKNEEAIQEEENNQKTNLQNSEKIITLKDINPQNTNITEQQQLQQLQQLQQPGLLELLTRGGQDEFSRLIRNEKQPWQIWEEKLDQKIQKRIKAKQFFEESFTAATLIRSKTSEFYEKNTLKVNNKKYKCGKCGKFFIASKFVEKHLNIKHKIDINLIKKESLQEQFFLNYINDESKLTFKDTDNATRSRSKNRNNSYNRASFNNNNSNRNWRKPQLPFDYNRSRNTNIN
;
A
#
# COMPACT_ATOMS: atom_id res chain seq x y z
N MET A 1 -34.25 12.42 30.75
CA MET A 1 -32.83 12.82 30.66
C MET A 1 -31.85 11.75 31.15
N LYS A 2 -32.26 10.78 32.00
CA LYS A 2 -31.37 9.72 32.52
C LYS A 2 -30.94 8.61 31.53
N LYS A 3 -31.57 8.50 30.36
CA LYS A 3 -31.25 7.45 29.36
C LYS A 3 -30.10 7.79 28.40
N ASN A 4 -29.59 9.02 28.43
CA ASN A 4 -28.47 9.44 27.57
C ASN A 4 -27.11 9.36 28.26
N GLU A 5 -27.05 9.16 29.59
CA GLU A 5 -25.80 9.05 30.33
C GLU A 5 -25.23 7.61 30.29
N GLU A 6 -26.10 6.59 30.24
CA GLU A 6 -25.68 5.18 30.13
C GLU A 6 -25.02 4.86 28.78
N ALA A 7 -25.42 5.54 27.69
CA ALA A 7 -24.83 5.33 26.37
C ALA A 7 -23.41 5.91 26.22
N ILE A 8 -23.02 6.88 27.05
CA ILE A 8 -21.70 7.52 27.00
C ILE A 8 -20.67 6.69 27.79
N GLN A 9 -21.10 6.01 28.86
CA GLN A 9 -20.22 5.14 29.65
C GLN A 9 -19.86 3.83 28.93
N GLU A 10 -20.67 3.36 27.99
CA GLU A 10 -20.37 2.13 27.22
C GLU A 10 -19.35 2.36 26.09
N GLU A 11 -19.25 3.58 25.53
CA GLU A 11 -18.22 3.94 24.53
C GLU A 11 -16.83 4.15 25.15
N GLU A 12 -16.72 4.65 26.39
CA GLU A 12 -15.43 4.82 27.07
C GLU A 12 -14.78 3.49 27.49
N ASN A 13 -15.58 2.47 27.79
CA ASN A 13 -15.06 1.13 28.14
C ASN A 13 -14.53 0.36 26.91
N ASN A 14 -15.08 0.58 25.72
CA ASN A 14 -14.60 -0.05 24.49
C ASN A 14 -13.32 0.58 23.93
N GLN A 15 -12.97 1.81 24.33
CA GLN A 15 -11.68 2.42 23.96
C GLN A 15 -10.52 1.95 24.86
N LYS A 16 -10.79 1.59 26.13
CA LYS A 16 -9.74 1.09 27.05
C LYS A 16 -9.30 -0.34 26.75
N THR A 17 -10.16 -1.19 26.19
CA THR A 17 -9.83 -2.58 25.85
C THR A 17 -9.00 -2.71 24.56
N ASN A 18 -8.95 -1.68 23.70
CA ASN A 18 -8.17 -1.70 22.47
C ASN A 18 -6.70 -1.22 22.67
N LEU A 19 -6.42 -0.47 23.75
CA LEU A 19 -5.06 -0.05 24.12
C LEU A 19 -4.27 -1.13 24.90
N GLN A 20 -4.95 -2.04 25.61
CA GLN A 20 -4.29 -3.15 26.32
C GLN A 20 -3.85 -4.30 25.39
N ASN A 21 -4.37 -4.38 24.17
CA ASN A 21 -4.03 -5.44 23.22
C ASN A 21 -2.82 -5.11 22.32
N SER A 22 -2.34 -3.86 22.30
CA SER A 22 -1.16 -3.45 21.52
C SER A 22 0.18 -3.58 22.27
N GLU A 23 0.17 -3.87 23.58
CA GLU A 23 1.40 -3.99 24.39
C GLU A 23 1.94 -5.43 24.54
N LYS A 24 1.32 -6.43 23.88
CA LYS A 24 1.84 -7.82 23.83
C LYS A 24 2.76 -8.05 22.62
N ILE A 25 3.73 -7.15 22.41
CA ILE A 25 4.80 -7.33 21.42
C ILE A 25 6.06 -7.84 22.14
N ILE A 26 6.25 -9.16 22.03
CA ILE A 26 7.52 -9.88 21.94
C ILE A 26 8.60 -9.49 22.97
N THR A 27 8.53 -10.07 24.16
CA THR A 27 9.71 -10.23 25.03
C THR A 27 10.45 -11.52 24.64
N LEU A 28 11.43 -11.39 23.76
CA LEU A 28 12.51 -12.38 23.58
C LEU A 28 13.46 -12.26 24.78
N LYS A 29 13.31 -13.11 25.80
CA LYS A 29 14.20 -13.16 26.96
C LYS A 29 14.82 -14.52 27.28
N ASP A 30 14.72 -15.49 26.37
CA ASP A 30 15.38 -16.78 26.53
C ASP A 30 16.43 -16.99 25.43
N ILE A 31 17.53 -16.24 25.51
CA ILE A 31 18.79 -16.60 24.85
C ILE A 31 19.87 -16.67 25.94
N ASN A 32 20.35 -17.89 26.14
CA ASN A 32 21.34 -18.31 27.11
C ASN A 32 22.71 -17.65 26.85
N PRO A 33 23.27 -16.82 27.77
CA PRO A 33 24.49 -16.03 27.53
C PRO A 33 25.80 -16.72 27.96
N GLN A 34 25.89 -18.05 27.89
CA GLN A 34 27.04 -18.79 28.46
C GLN A 34 28.06 -19.32 27.43
N ASN A 35 28.13 -18.83 26.18
CA ASN A 35 29.11 -19.41 25.23
C ASN A 35 29.74 -18.49 24.17
N THR A 36 29.83 -17.18 24.38
CA THR A 36 30.44 -16.25 23.40
C THR A 36 31.71 -15.54 23.87
N ASN A 37 32.18 -15.75 25.10
CA ASN A 37 33.35 -15.03 25.62
C ASN A 37 34.72 -15.54 25.12
N ILE A 38 34.78 -16.67 24.41
CA ILE A 38 36.06 -17.26 23.99
C ILE A 38 36.54 -16.72 22.63
N THR A 39 35.63 -16.30 21.74
CA THR A 39 35.99 -15.82 20.40
C THR A 39 36.37 -14.35 20.36
N GLU A 40 35.81 -13.51 21.23
CA GLU A 40 36.06 -12.06 21.20
C GLU A 40 37.47 -11.69 21.72
N GLN A 41 37.98 -12.41 22.74
CA GLN A 41 39.35 -12.24 23.19
C GLN A 41 40.38 -12.75 22.17
N GLN A 42 40.09 -13.84 21.46
CA GLN A 42 40.96 -14.34 20.38
C GLN A 42 40.99 -13.39 19.17
N GLN A 43 39.87 -12.72 18.87
CA GLN A 43 39.81 -11.70 17.82
C GLN A 43 40.56 -10.42 18.20
N LEU A 44 40.48 -9.98 19.47
CA LEU A 44 41.25 -8.83 19.97
C LEU A 44 42.76 -9.09 19.97
N GLN A 45 43.19 -10.33 20.25
CA GLN A 45 44.60 -10.70 20.23
C GLN A 45 45.18 -10.78 18.80
N GLN A 46 44.38 -11.18 17.80
CA GLN A 46 44.80 -11.10 16.39
C GLN A 46 44.90 -9.65 15.88
N LEU A 47 44.04 -8.75 16.37
CA LEU A 47 44.07 -7.33 16.00
C LEU A 47 45.32 -6.60 16.53
N GLN A 48 45.87 -7.00 17.68
CA GLN A 48 47.13 -6.45 18.18
C GLN A 48 48.36 -6.89 17.36
N GLN A 49 48.32 -8.04 16.69
CA GLN A 49 49.45 -8.52 15.88
C GLN A 49 49.53 -7.89 14.48
N LEU A 50 48.47 -7.21 14.03
CA LEU A 50 48.43 -6.51 12.74
C LEU A 50 48.85 -5.02 12.83
N GLN A 51 49.32 -4.55 13.99
CA GLN A 51 50.01 -3.28 14.08
C GLN A 51 51.40 -3.40 13.44
N GLN A 52 51.46 -3.24 12.12
CA GLN A 52 52.69 -3.05 11.37
C GLN A 52 53.39 -1.76 11.87
N PRO A 53 54.61 -1.83 12.42
CA PRO A 53 55.32 -0.65 12.95
C PRO A 53 55.85 0.31 11.87
N GLY A 54 55.56 0.08 10.58
CA GLY A 54 56.13 0.84 9.46
C GLY A 54 55.40 2.13 9.06
N LEU A 55 54.24 2.45 9.64
CA LEU A 55 53.43 3.61 9.22
C LEU A 55 53.64 4.88 10.07
N LEU A 56 54.45 4.81 11.13
CA LEU A 56 54.78 5.98 11.95
C LEU A 56 56.01 6.76 11.48
N GLU A 57 56.83 6.18 10.59
CA GLU A 57 58.11 6.80 10.16
C GLU A 57 57.96 7.81 9.01
N LEU A 58 56.79 7.91 8.40
CA LEU A 58 56.47 8.92 7.37
C LEU A 58 55.90 10.24 7.93
N LEU A 59 55.71 10.35 9.25
CA LEU A 59 55.12 11.53 9.89
C LEU A 59 56.13 12.63 10.25
N THR A 60 57.43 12.41 10.10
CA THR A 60 58.46 13.29 10.70
C THR A 60 59.15 14.26 9.75
N ARG A 61 58.81 14.28 8.44
CA ARG A 61 59.40 15.26 7.50
C ARG A 61 58.36 15.85 6.55
N GLY A 62 57.67 16.88 7.03
CA GLY A 62 57.15 18.00 6.22
C GLY A 62 56.15 17.64 5.13
N GLY A 63 54.89 17.42 5.50
CA GLY A 63 53.81 17.27 4.51
C GLY A 63 52.43 16.93 5.07
N GLN A 64 52.03 17.49 6.22
CA GLN A 64 50.73 17.17 6.86
C GLN A 64 49.51 17.64 6.03
N ASP A 65 49.70 18.52 5.05
CA ASP A 65 48.63 19.04 4.19
C ASP A 65 48.26 18.11 3.02
N GLU A 66 49.14 17.20 2.61
CA GLU A 66 48.91 16.35 1.42
C GLU A 66 48.27 15.00 1.78
N PHE A 67 48.73 14.37 2.87
CA PHE A 67 48.12 13.14 3.41
C PHE A 67 46.68 13.38 3.89
N SER A 68 46.43 14.55 4.48
CA SER A 68 45.07 14.97 4.86
C SER A 68 44.16 15.27 3.67
N ARG A 69 44.68 15.48 2.46
CA ARG A 69 43.89 15.63 1.23
C ARG A 69 43.57 14.29 0.58
N LEU A 70 44.45 13.30 0.69
CA LEU A 70 44.26 11.96 0.12
C LEU A 70 43.31 11.06 0.93
N ILE A 71 43.24 11.24 2.25
CA ILE A 71 42.24 10.54 3.08
C ILE A 71 40.85 11.22 3.04
N ARG A 72 40.76 12.46 2.53
CA ARG A 72 39.49 13.15 2.33
C ARG A 72 38.85 12.76 0.99
N ASN A 73 37.83 11.90 1.10
CA ASN A 73 36.65 11.82 0.21
C ASN A 73 36.64 10.81 -0.94
N GLU A 74 37.49 9.80 -0.97
CA GLU A 74 37.20 8.64 -1.84
C GLU A 74 36.28 7.67 -1.09
N LYS A 75 34.97 7.80 -1.36
CA LYS A 75 33.97 6.88 -0.82
C LYS A 75 34.33 5.46 -1.24
N GLN A 76 34.33 4.55 -0.28
CA GLN A 76 34.60 3.14 -0.55
C GLN A 76 33.49 2.58 -1.48
N PRO A 77 33.80 1.60 -2.35
CA PRO A 77 32.83 1.05 -3.29
C PRO A 77 31.52 0.57 -2.66
N TRP A 78 31.57 0.04 -1.44
CA TRP A 78 30.38 -0.42 -0.71
C TRP A 78 29.51 0.75 -0.21
N GLN A 79 30.10 1.90 0.13
CA GLN A 79 29.36 3.12 0.50
C GLN A 79 28.61 3.67 -0.71
N ILE A 80 29.23 3.63 -1.90
CA ILE A 80 28.56 4.00 -3.16
C ILE A 80 27.36 3.08 -3.44
N TRP A 81 27.50 1.78 -3.14
CA TRP A 81 26.41 0.82 -3.28
C TRP A 81 25.28 1.08 -2.28
N GLU A 82 25.61 1.34 -1.02
CA GLU A 82 24.65 1.69 0.04
C GLU A 82 23.85 2.94 -0.34
N GLU A 83 24.51 4.00 -0.79
CA GLU A 83 23.84 5.22 -1.26
C GLU A 83 22.89 4.95 -2.43
N LYS A 84 23.27 4.08 -3.36
CA LYS A 84 22.40 3.68 -4.48
C LYS A 84 21.19 2.87 -4.01
N LEU A 85 21.38 2.01 -3.00
CA LEU A 85 20.28 1.23 -2.42
C LEU A 85 19.30 2.16 -1.70
N ASP A 86 19.81 3.05 -0.85
CA ASP A 86 19.00 4.04 -0.14
C ASP A 86 18.25 4.95 -1.10
N GLN A 87 18.89 5.43 -2.16
CA GLN A 87 18.22 6.22 -3.19
C GLN A 87 17.08 5.43 -3.86
N LYS A 88 17.24 4.13 -4.12
CA LYS A 88 16.17 3.29 -4.67
C LYS A 88 15.03 3.08 -3.67
N ILE A 89 15.35 2.84 -2.40
CA ILE A 89 14.37 2.68 -1.32
C ILE A 89 13.58 3.97 -1.14
N GLN A 90 14.26 5.10 -1.02
CA GLN A 90 13.66 6.43 -0.89
C GLN A 90 12.77 6.78 -2.08
N LYS A 91 13.21 6.47 -3.31
CA LYS A 91 12.36 6.62 -4.51
C LYS A 91 11.08 5.80 -4.41
N ARG A 92 11.14 4.55 -3.93
CA ARG A 92 9.95 3.70 -3.75
C ARG A 92 9.03 4.19 -2.62
N ILE A 93 9.59 4.65 -1.51
CA ILE A 93 8.82 5.22 -0.39
C ILE A 93 8.07 6.48 -0.86
N LYS A 94 8.77 7.42 -1.50
CA LYS A 94 8.17 8.65 -2.03
C LYS A 94 7.12 8.36 -3.10
N ALA A 95 7.39 7.41 -3.99
CA ALA A 95 6.41 6.98 -4.99
C ALA A 95 5.13 6.45 -4.34
N LYS A 96 5.24 5.65 -3.27
CA LYS A 96 4.07 5.09 -2.56
C LYS A 96 3.22 6.17 -1.88
N GLN A 97 3.87 7.14 -1.21
CA GLN A 97 3.16 8.24 -0.55
C GLN A 97 2.36 9.09 -1.55
N PHE A 98 2.93 9.37 -2.72
CA PHE A 98 2.24 10.10 -3.78
C PHE A 98 1.10 9.29 -4.44
N PHE A 99 1.21 7.95 -4.41
CA PHE A 99 0.25 7.03 -5.04
C PHE A 99 -1.06 6.87 -4.25
N GLU A 100 -1.04 6.99 -2.92
CA GLU A 100 -2.23 6.59 -2.13
C GLU A 100 -3.37 7.63 -2.22
N GLU A 101 -3.02 8.92 -2.22
CA GLU A 101 -4.00 10.00 -2.32
C GLU A 101 -4.48 10.24 -3.76
N SER A 102 -3.59 10.04 -4.74
CA SER A 102 -3.88 10.34 -6.15
C SER A 102 -4.81 9.31 -6.80
N PHE A 103 -4.73 8.03 -6.40
CA PHE A 103 -5.45 6.95 -7.11
C PHE A 103 -6.84 6.65 -6.55
N THR A 104 -7.14 7.07 -5.33
CA THR A 104 -8.37 6.68 -4.62
C THR A 104 -9.59 7.56 -4.95
N ALA A 105 -9.43 8.56 -5.83
CA ALA A 105 -10.46 9.56 -6.17
C ALA A 105 -10.99 10.34 -4.96
N ALA A 106 -10.33 10.26 -3.80
CA ALA A 106 -10.86 10.76 -2.53
C ALA A 106 -11.10 12.28 -2.58
N THR A 107 -10.20 13.02 -3.21
CA THR A 107 -10.30 14.47 -3.42
C THR A 107 -11.44 14.82 -4.36
N LEU A 108 -11.54 14.14 -5.50
CA LEU A 108 -12.59 14.35 -6.50
C LEU A 108 -13.98 14.04 -5.94
N ILE A 109 -14.11 12.93 -5.20
CA ILE A 109 -15.35 12.57 -4.50
C ILE A 109 -15.72 13.65 -3.49
N ARG A 110 -14.78 14.13 -2.67
CA ARG A 110 -15.04 15.21 -1.70
C ARG A 110 -15.52 16.48 -2.39
N SER A 111 -14.88 16.89 -3.49
CA SER A 111 -15.27 18.07 -4.27
C SER A 111 -16.68 17.95 -4.82
N LYS A 112 -16.95 16.93 -5.63
CA LYS A 112 -18.26 16.71 -6.26
C LYS A 112 -19.38 16.51 -5.24
N THR A 113 -19.06 15.86 -4.12
CA THR A 113 -20.04 15.69 -3.04
C THR A 113 -20.33 17.02 -2.33
N SER A 114 -19.33 17.89 -2.15
CA SER A 114 -19.53 19.24 -1.61
C SER A 114 -20.43 20.08 -2.52
N GLU A 115 -20.14 20.09 -3.83
CA GLU A 115 -20.97 20.77 -4.83
C GLU A 115 -22.41 20.24 -4.82
N PHE A 116 -22.59 18.93 -4.66
CA PHE A 116 -23.90 18.32 -4.52
C PHE A 116 -24.63 18.80 -3.25
N TYR A 117 -23.94 18.95 -2.13
CA TYR A 117 -24.56 19.47 -0.90
C TYR A 117 -24.99 20.92 -1.05
N GLU A 118 -24.15 21.77 -1.61
CA GLU A 118 -24.45 23.19 -1.84
C GLU A 118 -25.68 23.34 -2.75
N LYS A 119 -25.71 22.59 -3.85
CA LYS A 119 -26.84 22.60 -4.79
C LYS A 119 -28.15 22.13 -4.17
N ASN A 120 -28.09 21.17 -3.24
CA ASN A 120 -29.27 20.57 -2.62
C ASN A 120 -29.60 21.12 -1.22
N THR A 121 -28.91 22.18 -0.78
CA THR A 121 -29.17 22.85 0.50
C THR A 121 -29.70 24.25 0.23
N LEU A 122 -31.02 24.41 0.27
CA LEU A 122 -31.68 25.68 0.03
C LEU A 122 -31.88 26.43 1.35
N LYS A 123 -31.33 27.63 1.48
CA LYS A 123 -31.58 28.51 2.62
C LYS A 123 -32.91 29.22 2.43
N VAL A 124 -33.91 28.90 3.26
CA VAL A 124 -35.26 29.49 3.17
C VAL A 124 -35.41 30.68 4.11
N ASN A 125 -34.84 30.60 5.31
CA ASN A 125 -34.82 31.68 6.28
C ASN A 125 -33.54 31.59 7.12
N ASN A 126 -33.23 32.59 7.95
CA ASN A 126 -32.00 32.67 8.74
C ASN A 126 -31.72 31.42 9.60
N LYS A 127 -32.77 30.70 10.01
CA LYS A 127 -32.67 29.48 10.84
C LYS A 127 -33.35 28.25 10.21
N LYS A 128 -33.67 28.30 8.90
CA LYS A 128 -34.38 27.20 8.22
C LYS A 128 -33.73 26.92 6.87
N TYR A 129 -33.30 25.67 6.72
CA TYR A 129 -32.74 25.10 5.51
C TYR A 129 -33.67 24.01 4.99
N LYS A 130 -33.78 23.88 3.67
CA LYS A 130 -34.63 22.89 3.00
C LYS A 130 -33.78 21.98 2.13
N CYS A 131 -34.00 20.68 2.22
CA CYS A 131 -33.41 19.70 1.31
C CYS A 131 -34.04 19.83 -0.09
N GLY A 132 -33.22 20.05 -1.11
CA GLY A 132 -33.66 20.21 -2.51
C GLY A 132 -34.28 18.96 -3.12
N LYS A 133 -33.97 17.76 -2.59
CA LYS A 133 -34.43 16.48 -3.15
C LYS A 133 -35.79 16.03 -2.61
N CYS A 134 -36.01 16.11 -1.30
CA CYS A 134 -37.25 15.66 -0.65
C CYS A 134 -38.08 16.76 0.01
N GLY A 135 -37.58 18.01 0.04
CA GLY A 135 -38.30 19.15 0.59
C GLY A 135 -38.36 19.25 2.12
N LYS A 136 -37.69 18.37 2.87
CA LYS A 136 -37.66 18.42 4.35
C LYS A 136 -36.90 19.64 4.86
N PHE A 137 -37.37 20.19 5.98
CA PHE A 137 -36.78 21.36 6.64
C PHE A 137 -35.87 20.97 7.80
N PHE A 138 -34.81 21.74 8.00
CA PHE A 138 -33.77 21.56 9.00
C PHE A 138 -33.35 22.91 9.59
N ILE A 139 -32.82 22.89 10.82
CA ILE A 139 -32.41 24.12 11.53
C ILE A 139 -31.04 24.65 11.04
N ALA A 140 -30.17 23.76 10.57
CA ALA A 140 -28.83 24.11 10.08
C ALA A 140 -28.46 23.31 8.82
N SER A 141 -27.56 23.86 7.98
CA SER A 141 -27.06 23.21 6.75
C SER A 141 -26.40 21.87 7.02
N LYS A 142 -25.60 21.75 8.10
CA LYS A 142 -24.94 20.50 8.50
C LYS A 142 -25.92 19.33 8.70
N PHE A 143 -27.17 19.60 9.10
CA PHE A 143 -28.19 18.55 9.21
C PHE A 143 -28.74 18.12 7.84
N VAL A 144 -28.77 19.03 6.86
CA VAL A 144 -29.13 18.72 5.47
C VAL A 144 -28.06 17.81 4.86
N GLU A 145 -26.77 18.12 5.04
CA GLU A 145 -25.66 17.27 4.57
C GLU A 145 -25.73 15.85 5.15
N LYS A 146 -25.88 15.72 6.47
CA LYS A 146 -26.08 14.42 7.13
C LYS A 146 -27.33 13.69 6.60
N HIS A 147 -28.41 14.43 6.36
CA HIS A 147 -29.63 13.88 5.79
C HIS A 147 -29.44 13.37 4.36
N LEU A 148 -28.72 14.11 3.50
CA LEU A 148 -28.39 13.68 2.14
C LEU A 148 -27.59 12.38 2.17
N ASN A 149 -26.61 12.26 3.06
CA ASN A 149 -25.83 11.03 3.22
C ASN A 149 -26.64 9.81 3.67
N ILE A 150 -27.64 10.00 4.53
CA ILE A 150 -28.39 8.89 5.12
C ILE A 150 -29.61 8.51 4.28
N LYS A 151 -30.35 9.50 3.77
CA LYS A 151 -31.62 9.29 3.07
C LYS A 151 -31.50 9.33 1.56
N HIS A 152 -30.49 10.02 1.02
CA HIS A 152 -30.23 10.13 -0.43
C HIS A 152 -28.96 9.37 -0.84
N LYS A 153 -28.75 8.18 -0.25
CA LYS A 153 -27.59 7.32 -0.50
C LYS A 153 -27.40 6.98 -1.98
N ILE A 154 -28.50 6.84 -2.73
CA ILE A 154 -28.47 6.52 -4.15
C ILE A 154 -27.75 7.62 -4.93
N ASP A 155 -28.11 8.88 -4.69
CA ASP A 155 -27.48 10.02 -5.36
C ASP A 155 -25.99 10.15 -4.99
N ILE A 156 -25.65 9.97 -3.71
CA ILE A 156 -24.25 10.02 -3.23
C ILE A 156 -23.42 8.87 -3.82
N ASN A 157 -23.97 7.67 -3.89
CA ASN A 157 -23.28 6.52 -4.48
C ASN A 157 -23.07 6.68 -5.98
N LEU A 158 -24.01 7.32 -6.68
CA LEU A 158 -23.85 7.66 -8.09
C LEU A 158 -22.67 8.62 -8.29
N ILE A 159 -22.60 9.71 -7.51
CA ILE A 159 -21.48 10.65 -7.55
C ILE A 159 -20.15 9.95 -7.28
N LYS A 160 -20.10 9.05 -6.29
CA LYS A 160 -18.90 8.27 -5.99
C LYS A 160 -18.49 7.41 -7.19
N LYS A 161 -19.44 6.72 -7.82
CA LYS A 161 -19.19 5.86 -8.99
C LYS A 161 -18.65 6.67 -10.17
N GLU A 162 -19.28 7.81 -10.47
CA GLU A 162 -18.84 8.70 -11.55
C GLU A 162 -17.45 9.28 -11.28
N SER A 163 -17.19 9.71 -10.05
CA SER A 163 -15.87 10.22 -9.64
C SER A 163 -14.79 9.14 -9.74
N LEU A 164 -15.10 7.90 -9.34
CA LEU A 164 -14.18 6.76 -9.47
C LEU A 164 -13.87 6.45 -10.93
N GLN A 165 -14.88 6.46 -11.81
CA GLN A 165 -14.70 6.23 -13.24
C GLN A 165 -13.80 7.28 -13.88
N GLU A 166 -14.03 8.55 -13.56
CA GLU A 166 -13.19 9.65 -14.04
C GLU A 166 -11.76 9.51 -13.52
N GLN A 167 -11.58 9.19 -12.24
CA GLN A 167 -10.25 8.96 -11.69
C GLN A 167 -9.55 7.76 -12.35
N PHE A 168 -10.26 6.66 -12.61
CA PHE A 168 -9.68 5.51 -13.32
C PHE A 168 -9.20 5.90 -14.71
N PHE A 169 -9.96 6.73 -15.42
CA PHE A 169 -9.58 7.23 -16.73
C PHE A 169 -8.34 8.14 -16.68
N LEU A 170 -8.29 9.07 -15.71
CA LEU A 170 -7.13 9.94 -15.49
C LEU A 170 -5.88 9.13 -15.13
N ASN A 171 -6.02 8.15 -14.24
CA ASN A 171 -4.93 7.25 -13.87
C ASN A 171 -4.41 6.48 -15.09
N TYR A 172 -5.31 5.97 -15.94
CA TYR A 172 -4.93 5.26 -17.16
C TYR A 172 -4.22 6.16 -18.18
N ILE A 173 -4.70 7.39 -18.41
CA ILE A 173 -4.07 8.32 -19.36
C ILE A 173 -2.68 8.72 -18.89
N ASN A 174 -2.54 9.00 -17.60
CA ASN A 174 -1.31 9.47 -16.97
C ASN A 174 -0.27 8.35 -16.77
N ASP A 175 -0.65 7.09 -16.94
CA ASP A 175 0.30 5.98 -16.93
C ASP A 175 1.17 6.01 -18.20
N GLU A 176 2.47 6.24 -18.00
CA GLU A 176 3.48 6.20 -19.06
C GLU A 176 3.61 4.80 -19.66
N SER A 177 3.36 3.77 -18.86
CA SER A 177 3.40 2.36 -19.25
C SER A 177 2.03 1.77 -19.60
N LYS A 178 1.04 2.64 -19.89
CA LYS A 178 -0.31 2.19 -20.26
C LYS A 178 -0.26 1.21 -21.42
N LEU A 179 -1.07 0.15 -21.31
CA LEU A 179 -1.22 -0.84 -22.36
C LEU A 179 -1.78 -0.16 -23.61
N THR A 180 -0.99 -0.13 -24.68
CA THR A 180 -1.43 0.31 -26.00
C THR A 180 -1.62 -0.89 -26.91
N PHE A 181 -2.38 -0.70 -28.00
CA PHE A 181 -2.63 -1.76 -28.99
C PHE A 181 -1.34 -2.36 -29.59
N LYS A 182 -0.24 -1.59 -29.64
CA LYS A 182 1.05 -2.08 -30.17
C LYS A 182 1.72 -3.11 -29.24
N ASP A 183 1.38 -3.10 -27.96
CA ASP A 183 1.99 -3.99 -26.96
C ASP A 183 1.36 -5.38 -26.98
N THR A 184 0.08 -5.49 -27.34
CA THR A 184 -0.66 -6.76 -27.38
C THR A 184 -0.20 -7.67 -28.52
N ASP A 185 0.16 -7.09 -29.67
CA ASP A 185 0.63 -7.84 -30.84
C ASP A 185 2.04 -8.40 -30.61
N ASN A 186 2.90 -7.65 -29.92
CA ASN A 186 4.25 -8.11 -29.58
C ASN A 186 4.25 -9.18 -28.48
N ALA A 187 3.34 -9.10 -27.50
CA ALA A 187 3.18 -10.12 -26.47
C ALA A 187 2.69 -11.47 -27.04
N THR A 188 1.75 -11.45 -27.99
CA THR A 188 1.26 -12.67 -28.66
C THR A 188 2.31 -13.27 -29.60
N ARG A 189 3.08 -12.45 -30.33
CA ARG A 189 4.20 -12.92 -31.17
C ARG A 189 5.33 -13.55 -30.36
N SER A 190 5.65 -13.00 -29.20
CA SER A 190 6.71 -13.52 -28.32
C SER A 190 6.32 -14.88 -27.70
N ARG A 191 5.03 -15.07 -27.40
CA ARG A 191 4.49 -16.35 -26.89
C ARG A 191 4.38 -17.43 -27.97
N SER A 192 4.10 -17.06 -29.21
CA SER A 192 4.05 -17.97 -30.37
C SER A 192 5.41 -18.58 -30.69
N LYS A 193 6.50 -17.78 -30.66
CA LYS A 193 7.86 -18.27 -30.98
C LYS A 193 8.41 -19.27 -29.95
N ASN A 194 7.94 -19.24 -28.70
CA ASN A 194 8.40 -20.16 -27.66
C ASN A 194 7.67 -21.53 -27.67
N ARG A 195 6.51 -21.64 -28.35
CA ARG A 195 5.81 -22.93 -28.46
C ARG A 195 6.42 -23.87 -29.50
N ASN A 196 7.03 -23.33 -30.55
CA ASN A 196 7.66 -24.14 -31.60
C ASN A 196 8.97 -24.82 -31.15
N ASN A 197 9.55 -24.41 -30.01
CA ASN A 197 10.75 -25.05 -29.45
C ASN A 197 10.42 -26.17 -28.45
N SER A 198 9.14 -26.37 -28.11
CA SER A 198 8.68 -27.41 -27.18
C SER A 198 8.50 -28.77 -27.85
N TYR A 199 8.31 -28.83 -29.17
CA TYR A 199 8.09 -30.09 -29.88
C TYR A 199 9.37 -30.92 -30.11
N ASN A 200 10.56 -30.33 -29.91
CA ASN A 200 11.84 -31.06 -30.02
C ASN A 200 12.38 -31.59 -28.68
N ARG A 201 11.71 -31.33 -27.54
CA ARG A 201 12.19 -31.76 -26.21
C ARG A 201 11.33 -32.83 -25.54
N ALA A 202 10.21 -33.22 -26.15
CA ALA A 202 9.28 -34.20 -25.58
C ALA A 202 9.40 -35.62 -26.19
N SER A 203 10.50 -35.94 -26.89
CA SER A 203 10.65 -37.26 -27.53
C SER A 203 11.44 -38.30 -26.72
N PHE A 204 11.83 -38.02 -25.48
CA PHE A 204 12.52 -39.01 -24.62
C PHE A 204 12.10 -38.87 -23.14
N ASN A 205 10.88 -39.29 -22.80
CA ASN A 205 10.62 -40.06 -21.58
C ASN A 205 9.15 -40.51 -21.56
N ASN A 206 8.83 -41.52 -22.36
CA ASN A 206 7.57 -42.24 -22.20
C ASN A 206 7.86 -43.46 -21.32
N ASN A 207 7.78 -43.25 -20.00
CA ASN A 207 7.49 -44.33 -19.08
C ASN A 207 6.91 -43.76 -17.78
N ASN A 208 5.70 -44.23 -17.49
CA ASN A 208 5.21 -44.48 -16.14
C ASN A 208 4.78 -43.26 -15.30
N SER A 209 3.49 -42.92 -15.35
CA SER A 209 2.58 -43.27 -14.24
C SER A 209 1.20 -42.63 -14.40
N ASN A 210 0.23 -43.52 -14.30
CA ASN A 210 -1.20 -43.35 -14.30
C ASN A 210 -1.65 -42.41 -13.16
N ARG A 211 -1.70 -41.08 -13.39
CA ARG A 211 -2.37 -40.14 -12.49
C ARG A 211 -3.71 -39.73 -13.06
N ASN A 212 -4.70 -40.48 -12.59
CA ASN A 212 -6.12 -40.29 -12.76
C ASN A 212 -6.56 -38.96 -12.13
N TRP A 213 -6.53 -37.87 -12.91
CA TRP A 213 -7.12 -36.59 -12.51
C TRP A 213 -8.64 -36.71 -12.57
N ARG A 214 -9.23 -37.21 -11.48
CA ARG A 214 -10.66 -37.11 -11.23
C ARG A 214 -11.05 -35.62 -11.28
N LYS A 215 -11.84 -35.26 -12.28
CA LYS A 215 -12.51 -33.97 -12.38
C LYS A 215 -13.26 -33.70 -11.06
N PRO A 216 -13.03 -32.57 -10.38
CA PRO A 216 -13.92 -32.17 -9.29
C PRO A 216 -15.31 -31.92 -9.88
N GLN A 217 -16.31 -32.68 -9.42
CA GLN A 217 -17.70 -32.39 -9.69
C GLN A 217 -18.02 -31.03 -9.08
N LEU A 218 -18.40 -30.07 -9.92
CA LEU A 218 -18.97 -28.81 -9.46
C LEU A 218 -20.32 -29.10 -8.79
N PRO A 219 -20.57 -28.61 -7.57
CA PRO A 219 -21.85 -28.80 -6.92
C PRO A 219 -22.88 -27.86 -7.53
N PHE A 220 -23.99 -28.48 -7.94
CA PHE A 220 -25.36 -27.96 -7.93
C PHE A 220 -25.68 -26.68 -8.70
N ASP A 221 -26.38 -26.91 -9.81
CA ASP A 221 -27.25 -25.94 -10.48
C ASP A 221 -28.20 -25.26 -9.47
N TYR A 222 -28.02 -23.96 -9.28
CA TYR A 222 -29.03 -23.16 -8.60
C TYR A 222 -30.22 -22.94 -9.53
N ASN A 223 -31.33 -23.56 -9.14
CA ASN A 223 -32.64 -23.44 -9.74
C ASN A 223 -33.01 -21.99 -10.06
N ARG A 224 -33.20 -21.74 -11.35
CA ARG A 224 -33.86 -20.58 -11.94
C ARG A 224 -35.37 -20.73 -11.76
N SER A 225 -35.89 -20.38 -10.59
CA SER A 225 -37.34 -20.30 -10.39
C SER A 225 -37.90 -19.04 -11.03
N ARG A 226 -38.79 -19.30 -11.99
CA ARG A 226 -39.52 -18.34 -12.79
C ARG A 226 -40.54 -17.59 -11.94
N ASN A 227 -40.54 -16.29 -12.20
CA ASN A 227 -41.64 -15.36 -12.23
C ASN A 227 -43.00 -16.02 -12.59
N THR A 228 -44.00 -15.90 -11.71
CA THR A 228 -45.43 -15.93 -12.07
C THR A 228 -46.24 -15.03 -11.14
N ASN A 229 -46.88 -14.04 -11.76
CA ASN A 229 -48.16 -13.41 -11.43
C ASN A 229 -48.36 -12.75 -10.06
N ILE A 230 -48.52 -11.42 -10.09
CA ILE A 230 -49.35 -10.68 -9.16
C ILE A 230 -50.41 -9.95 -9.99
N ASN A 231 -51.64 -10.05 -9.48
CA ASN A 231 -52.93 -9.56 -9.97
C ASN A 231 -52.97 -8.08 -10.37
#